data_AF-A0A6B0V4V8-F1
#
_entry.id   AF-A0A6B0V4V8-F1
#
_cell.length_a   1.000
_cell.length_b   1.000
_cell.length_c   1.000
_cell.angle_alpha   90.00
_cell.angle_beta   90.00
_cell.angle_gamma   90.00
#
_symmetry.space_group_name_H-M   'P 1'
#
loop_
_entity.id
_entity.type
_entity.pdbx_description
1 polymer ?
#
loop_
_entity_poly.entity_id
_entity_poly.type
_entity_poly.pdbx_seq_one_letter_code
_entity_poly.pdbx_strand_id
1 'polypeptide(L)'
;MDVIRILWFILETLLLTSTAYGGSKPTNINEYVHKLIHNLYDKIRDMIPDDVPVRLRNLEIFLSNSSVPTYLSWFSLGTFSNLGNSFQRAGECFIRERESEFKVTCKVKFMDLQATLPKINKDRYELLINASGHLILSVPKDKRNVTVALMTLFNVNFTMQAWDSTTLAQTSTPSTYNLDEDSPTHFKDTYRLVFQKFVTEGKFKSALDSTLASFPKINLKVIRKPATGKRRRAKK
;
A
#
# COMPACT_ATOMS: atom_id res chain seq x y z
N MET A 1 -22.61 51.87 -43.15
CA MET A 1 -23.03 51.80 -41.73
C MET A 1 -23.55 50.40 -41.51
N ASP A 2 -22.65 49.46 -41.22
CA ASP A 2 -22.94 48.12 -40.72
C ASP A 2 -21.60 47.35 -40.57
N VAL A 3 -21.59 46.35 -39.68
CA VAL A 3 -20.55 45.30 -39.52
C VAL A 3 -19.25 45.61 -38.73
N ILE A 4 -19.03 46.81 -38.16
CA ILE A 4 -17.75 47.11 -37.45
C ILE A 4 -17.83 46.99 -35.90
N ARG A 5 -18.97 46.61 -35.32
CA ARG A 5 -19.12 46.52 -33.84
C ARG A 5 -19.39 45.15 -33.24
N ILE A 6 -19.36 44.08 -34.03
CA ILE A 6 -19.55 42.70 -33.54
C ILE A 6 -18.34 41.85 -33.96
N LEU A 7 -17.15 42.25 -33.53
CA LEU A 7 -15.96 41.39 -33.65
C LEU A 7 -14.87 41.79 -32.62
N TRP A 8 -15.29 42.19 -31.42
CA TRP A 8 -14.39 42.55 -30.32
C TRP A 8 -14.36 41.53 -29.16
N PHE A 9 -14.88 40.32 -29.38
CA PHE A 9 -14.91 39.27 -28.35
C PHE A 9 -14.42 37.88 -28.79
N ILE A 10 -13.78 37.74 -29.96
CA ILE A 10 -13.23 36.44 -30.41
C ILE A 10 -11.70 36.52 -30.65
N LEU A 11 -11.04 37.59 -30.21
CA LEU A 11 -9.60 37.77 -30.37
C LEU A 11 -8.84 37.94 -29.03
N GLU A 12 -9.26 37.22 -27.99
CA GLU A 12 -8.40 36.91 -26.83
C GLU A 12 -7.97 35.44 -26.80
N THR A 13 -8.28 34.66 -27.84
CA THR A 13 -7.92 33.23 -27.95
C THR A 13 -6.64 32.94 -28.72
N LEU A 14 -5.88 33.95 -29.17
CA LEU A 14 -4.60 33.67 -29.83
C LEU A 14 -3.58 34.76 -29.57
N LEU A 15 -2.38 34.31 -29.17
CA LEU A 15 -1.11 35.03 -29.04
C LEU A 15 -0.83 35.66 -27.68
N LEU A 16 -0.49 34.81 -26.71
CA LEU A 16 0.70 34.98 -25.87
C LEU A 16 1.28 33.60 -25.55
N THR A 17 1.96 33.01 -26.53
CA THR A 17 2.93 31.94 -26.30
C THR A 17 4.24 32.53 -25.78
N SER A 18 4.95 31.74 -24.98
CA SER A 18 6.36 31.89 -24.55
C SER A 18 6.64 32.67 -23.27
N THR A 19 6.25 32.07 -22.13
CA THR A 19 7.29 31.72 -21.15
C THR A 19 7.10 30.26 -20.75
N ALA A 20 8.03 29.42 -21.20
CA ALA A 20 8.17 28.05 -20.72
C ALA A 20 8.66 28.09 -19.28
N TYR A 21 7.75 28.32 -18.33
CA TYR A 21 7.93 27.88 -16.96
C TYR A 21 7.06 26.63 -16.80
N GLY A 22 7.71 25.49 -16.62
CA GLY A 22 7.09 24.19 -16.40
C GLY A 22 6.20 24.21 -15.16
N GLY A 23 4.99 24.72 -15.30
CA GLY A 23 3.92 24.54 -14.34
C GLY A 23 3.40 23.13 -14.48
N SER A 24 4.04 22.17 -13.80
CA SER A 24 3.47 20.83 -13.64
C SER A 24 2.04 20.99 -13.10
N LYS A 25 1.04 20.58 -13.89
CA LYS A 25 -0.36 20.51 -13.47
C LYS A 25 -0.40 19.83 -12.10
N PRO A 26 -1.13 20.38 -11.10
CA PRO A 26 -1.14 19.78 -9.76
C PRO A 26 -1.57 18.32 -9.89
N THR A 27 -0.61 17.41 -9.67
CA THR A 27 -0.84 15.99 -9.86
C THR A 27 -1.78 15.53 -8.76
N ASN A 28 -2.85 14.83 -9.15
CA ASN A 28 -3.78 14.25 -8.20
C ASN A 28 -3.01 13.19 -7.38
N ILE A 29 -2.91 13.40 -6.06
CA ILE A 29 -2.17 12.49 -5.18
C ILE A 29 -2.69 11.05 -5.27
N ASN A 30 -4.00 10.88 -5.50
CA ASN A 30 -4.60 9.56 -5.66
C ASN A 30 -4.11 8.86 -6.92
N GLU A 31 -3.95 9.61 -8.02
CA GLU A 31 -3.41 9.09 -9.28
C GLU A 31 -1.93 8.76 -9.14
N TYR A 32 -1.16 9.62 -8.46
CA TYR A 32 0.25 9.38 -8.16
C TYR A 32 0.44 8.07 -7.39
N VAL A 33 -0.29 7.89 -6.29
CA VAL A 33 -0.20 6.67 -5.47
C VAL A 33 -0.71 5.44 -6.21
N HIS A 34 -1.75 5.60 -7.04
CA HIS A 34 -2.24 4.50 -7.88
C HIS A 34 -1.17 4.02 -8.87
N LYS A 35 -0.50 4.94 -9.58
CA LYS A 35 0.60 4.59 -10.48
C LYS A 35 1.81 4.01 -9.75
N LEU A 36 2.12 4.53 -8.55
CA LEU A 36 3.17 3.96 -7.70
C LEU A 36 2.88 2.48 -7.37
N ILE A 37 1.65 2.18 -6.94
CA ILE A 37 1.23 0.80 -6.62
C ILE A 37 1.24 -0.08 -7.88
N HIS A 38 0.83 0.44 -9.03
CA HIS A 38 0.91 -0.30 -10.28
C HIS A 38 2.36 -0.67 -10.63
N ASN A 39 3.29 0.29 -10.53
CA ASN A 39 4.71 0.04 -10.82
C ASN A 39 5.41 -0.81 -9.75
N LEU A 40 4.85 -0.88 -8.53
CA LEU A 40 5.36 -1.74 -7.47
C LEU A 40 5.29 -3.22 -7.86
N TYR A 41 4.30 -3.60 -8.69
CA TYR A 41 4.10 -4.99 -9.09
C TYR A 41 5.35 -5.61 -9.71
N ASP A 42 5.96 -4.93 -10.69
CA ASP A 42 7.18 -5.44 -11.35
C ASP A 42 8.33 -5.61 -10.36
N LYS A 43 8.50 -4.65 -9.43
CA LYS A 43 9.53 -4.74 -8.39
C LYS A 43 9.27 -5.87 -7.40
N ILE A 44 8.02 -6.12 -7.05
CA ILE A 44 7.67 -7.25 -6.20
C ILE A 44 7.97 -8.56 -6.92
N ARG A 45 7.56 -8.73 -8.18
CA ARG A 45 7.82 -9.94 -8.95
C ARG A 45 9.32 -10.25 -9.06
N ASP A 46 10.14 -9.22 -9.24
CA ASP A 46 11.60 -9.38 -9.32
C ASP A 46 12.23 -9.77 -7.95
N MET A 47 11.77 -9.17 -6.86
CA MET A 47 12.37 -9.36 -5.52
C MET A 47 11.77 -10.53 -4.73
N ILE A 48 10.52 -10.88 -5.03
CA ILE A 48 9.68 -11.88 -4.39
C ILE A 48 8.92 -12.63 -5.52
N PRO A 49 9.61 -13.53 -6.24
CA PRO A 49 8.97 -14.31 -7.30
C PRO A 49 7.87 -15.22 -6.75
N ASP A 50 6.79 -15.39 -7.51
CA ASP A 50 5.60 -16.14 -7.10
C ASP A 50 5.87 -17.65 -6.87
N ASP A 51 6.93 -18.20 -7.47
CA ASP A 51 7.34 -19.60 -7.36
C ASP A 51 8.35 -19.85 -6.22
N VAL A 52 8.84 -18.80 -5.55
CA VAL A 52 9.85 -18.91 -4.51
C VAL A 52 9.23 -18.67 -3.13
N PRO A 53 9.35 -19.62 -2.18
CA PRO A 53 8.80 -19.44 -0.84
C PRO A 53 9.42 -18.24 -0.11
N VAL A 54 8.58 -17.39 0.47
CA VAL A 54 9.00 -16.29 1.33
C VAL A 54 9.38 -16.83 2.69
N ARG A 55 10.67 -16.79 2.99
CA ARG A 55 11.24 -17.24 4.26
C ARG A 55 11.84 -16.09 5.02
N LEU A 56 11.51 -16.01 6.31
CA LEU A 56 12.10 -15.09 7.25
C LEU A 56 12.93 -15.87 8.26
N ARG A 57 14.02 -15.27 8.75
CA ARG A 57 14.96 -15.88 9.69
C ARG A 57 15.09 -15.01 10.94
N ASN A 58 15.46 -15.64 12.05
CA ASN A 58 15.77 -14.99 13.32
C ASN A 58 14.68 -13.99 13.75
N LEU A 59 13.44 -14.48 13.80
CA LEU A 59 12.28 -13.67 14.13
C LEU A 59 12.04 -13.70 15.63
N GLU A 60 11.76 -12.52 16.17
CA GLU A 60 11.26 -12.32 17.52
C GLU A 60 9.83 -11.78 17.40
N ILE A 61 8.86 -12.50 17.98
CA ILE A 61 7.45 -12.13 17.96
C ILE A 61 6.84 -12.24 19.36
N PHE A 62 5.86 -11.39 19.67
CA PHE A 62 5.13 -11.44 20.93
C PHE A 62 3.74 -12.03 20.67
N LEU A 63 3.52 -13.28 21.06
CA LEU A 63 2.23 -13.96 20.93
C LEU A 63 1.29 -13.55 22.07
N SER A 64 0.01 -13.33 21.75
CA SER A 64 -1.11 -13.28 22.72
C SER A 64 -0.83 -12.51 24.03
N ASN A 65 -0.35 -11.26 23.92
CA ASN A 65 0.00 -10.38 25.06
C ASN A 65 1.09 -10.92 25.99
N SER A 66 1.85 -11.94 25.59
CA SER A 66 3.02 -12.41 26.31
C SER A 66 4.06 -11.29 26.42
N SER A 67 4.63 -11.10 27.60
CA SER A 67 5.80 -10.26 27.82
C SER A 67 7.11 -10.93 27.43
N VAL A 68 7.08 -12.26 27.21
CA VAL A 68 8.22 -13.05 26.77
C VAL A 68 8.11 -13.24 25.25
N PRO A 69 9.14 -12.88 24.48
CA PRO A 69 9.12 -13.10 23.04
C PRO A 69 9.28 -14.58 22.69
N THR A 70 8.57 -15.00 21.66
CA THR A 70 8.79 -16.28 20.98
C THR A 70 9.85 -16.07 19.90
N TYR A 71 10.93 -16.85 19.99
CA TYR A 71 11.99 -16.85 18.99
C TYR A 71 11.77 -17.93 17.94
N LEU A 72 11.77 -17.55 16.67
CA LEU A 72 11.69 -18.46 15.53
C LEU A 72 12.99 -18.34 14.71
N SER A 73 13.75 -19.43 14.65
CA SER A 73 14.98 -19.48 13.85
C SER A 73 14.69 -19.26 12.36
N TRP A 74 13.57 -19.80 11.87
CA TRP A 74 13.01 -19.48 10.57
C TRP A 74 11.49 -19.71 10.55
N PHE A 75 10.81 -19.01 9.63
CA PHE A 75 9.40 -19.20 9.33
C PHE A 75 9.16 -19.00 7.83
N SER A 76 8.26 -19.79 7.25
CA SER A 76 7.88 -19.68 5.84
C SER A 76 6.45 -19.17 5.71
N LEU A 77 6.26 -18.03 5.06
CA LEU A 77 4.95 -17.54 4.63
C LEU A 77 4.42 -18.31 3.40
N GLY A 78 5.20 -19.26 2.87
CA GLY A 78 4.83 -20.01 1.68
C GLY A 78 5.13 -19.22 0.40
N THR A 79 4.57 -19.67 -0.72
CA THR A 79 4.66 -18.97 -2.00
C THR A 79 3.42 -18.10 -2.18
N PHE A 80 3.60 -16.83 -2.51
CA PHE A 80 2.47 -15.94 -2.80
C PHE A 80 2.14 -15.98 -4.28
N SER A 81 0.86 -16.09 -4.60
CA SER A 81 0.37 -15.83 -5.95
C SER A 81 -0.02 -14.36 -6.07
N ASN A 82 0.51 -13.65 -7.06
CA ASN A 82 0.11 -12.27 -7.40
C ASN A 82 0.28 -11.26 -6.25
N LEU A 83 1.33 -11.37 -5.42
CA LEU A 83 1.52 -10.51 -4.25
C LEU A 83 1.44 -9.01 -4.58
N GLY A 84 2.09 -8.57 -5.65
CA GLY A 84 2.07 -7.15 -6.03
C GLY A 84 0.70 -6.68 -6.54
N ASN A 85 -0.01 -7.50 -7.31
CA ASN A 85 -1.33 -7.17 -7.87
C ASN A 85 -2.44 -7.16 -6.80
N SER A 86 -2.27 -7.97 -5.75
CA SER A 86 -3.21 -7.98 -4.62
C SER A 86 -3.15 -6.69 -3.81
N PHE A 87 -2.01 -5.98 -3.81
CA PHE A 87 -1.85 -4.73 -3.05
C PHE A 87 -2.46 -3.53 -3.78
N GLN A 88 -3.47 -2.92 -3.19
CA GLN A 88 -4.26 -1.87 -3.83
C GLN A 88 -4.64 -0.76 -2.86
N ARG A 89 -4.95 0.42 -3.41
CA ARG A 89 -5.54 1.54 -2.66
C ARG A 89 -7.02 1.27 -2.39
N ALA A 90 -7.45 1.45 -1.15
CA ALA A 90 -8.82 1.18 -0.69
C ALA A 90 -9.73 2.43 -0.61
N GLY A 91 -9.22 3.62 -0.97
CA GLY A 91 -9.95 4.87 -0.89
C GLY A 91 -9.04 6.08 -1.09
N GLU A 92 -9.58 7.29 -1.00
CA GLU A 92 -8.79 8.51 -1.18
C GLU A 92 -7.65 8.66 -0.16
N CYS A 93 -6.56 9.28 -0.62
CA CYS A 93 -5.43 9.64 0.21
C CYS A 93 -5.65 11.01 0.85
N PHE A 94 -5.33 11.10 2.14
CA PHE A 94 -5.35 12.34 2.90
C PHE A 94 -3.97 12.99 2.90
N ILE A 95 -3.92 14.31 2.68
CA ILE A 95 -2.68 15.10 2.72
C ILE A 95 -2.69 16.00 3.96
N ARG A 96 -1.61 15.91 4.75
CA ARG A 96 -1.32 16.85 5.82
C ARG A 96 -0.03 17.60 5.52
N GLU A 97 -0.13 18.92 5.44
CA GLU A 97 1.05 19.78 5.32
C GLU A 97 1.77 19.89 6.67
N ARG A 98 3.10 19.78 6.62
CA ARG A 98 4.02 20.14 7.69
C ARG A 98 5.01 21.18 7.18
N GLU A 99 5.86 21.69 8.06
CA GLU A 99 6.82 22.74 7.70
C GLU A 99 7.74 22.32 6.54
N SER A 100 8.39 21.16 6.64
CA SER A 100 9.40 20.67 5.68
C SER A 100 8.91 19.62 4.67
N GLU A 101 7.70 19.09 4.85
CA GLU A 101 7.18 17.96 4.06
C GLU A 101 5.64 17.97 4.00
N PHE A 102 5.08 17.17 3.10
CA PHE A 102 3.70 16.71 3.17
C PHE A 102 3.69 15.26 3.65
N LYS A 103 2.79 14.94 4.58
CA LYS A 103 2.46 13.56 4.93
C LYS A 103 1.22 13.15 4.14
N VAL A 104 1.36 12.12 3.32
CA VAL A 104 0.26 11.54 2.55
C VAL A 104 -0.11 10.22 3.20
N THR A 105 -1.34 10.07 3.65
CA THR A 105 -1.86 8.84 4.26
C THR A 105 -2.88 8.21 3.33
N CYS A 106 -2.62 7.01 2.86
CA CYS A 106 -3.50 6.26 1.97
C CYS A 106 -3.97 4.99 2.65
N LYS A 107 -5.28 4.73 2.58
CA LYS A 107 -5.82 3.41 2.93
C LYS A 107 -5.45 2.42 1.86
N VAL A 108 -4.89 1.29 2.27
CA VAL A 108 -4.43 0.22 1.38
C VAL A 108 -4.96 -1.11 1.86
N LYS A 109 -5.06 -2.07 0.93
CA LYS A 109 -5.51 -3.42 1.20
C LYS A 109 -4.79 -4.43 0.31
N PHE A 110 -4.71 -5.67 0.80
CA PHE A 110 -4.43 -6.85 0.01
C PHE A 110 -5.77 -7.52 -0.29
N MET A 111 -6.14 -7.59 -1.57
CA MET A 111 -7.34 -8.28 -2.04
C MET A 111 -6.95 -9.62 -2.66
N ASP A 112 -7.68 -10.68 -2.26
CA ASP A 112 -7.56 -12.01 -2.87
C ASP A 112 -6.10 -12.52 -2.88
N LEU A 113 -5.30 -12.10 -1.89
CA LEU A 113 -3.94 -12.57 -1.76
C LEU A 113 -3.97 -14.02 -1.32
N GLN A 114 -3.25 -14.87 -2.03
CA GLN A 114 -3.20 -16.30 -1.76
C GLN A 114 -1.76 -16.70 -1.48
N ALA A 115 -1.58 -17.44 -0.39
CA ALA A 115 -0.31 -18.06 -0.04
C ALA A 115 -0.45 -19.58 -0.06
N THR A 116 0.36 -20.27 -0.87
CA THR A 116 0.46 -21.72 -0.78
C THR A 116 1.44 -22.07 0.34
N LEU A 117 0.92 -22.73 1.38
CA LEU A 117 1.69 -23.07 2.57
C LEU A 117 2.65 -24.25 2.31
N PRO A 118 3.70 -24.42 3.13
CA PRO A 118 4.57 -25.58 3.04
C PRO A 118 3.81 -26.90 3.09
N LYS A 119 4.25 -27.89 2.30
CA LYS A 119 3.65 -29.23 2.32
C LYS A 119 3.96 -29.94 3.63
N ILE A 120 2.92 -30.41 4.32
CA ILE A 120 3.04 -31.30 5.48
C ILE A 120 2.80 -32.75 5.04
N ASN A 121 1.92 -32.96 4.07
CA ASN A 121 1.62 -34.22 3.42
C ASN A 121 1.54 -34.00 1.90
N LYS A 122 0.87 -34.89 1.16
CA LYS A 122 0.72 -34.75 -0.29
C LYS A 122 -0.21 -33.60 -0.67
N ASP A 123 -1.10 -33.16 0.22
CA ASP A 123 -2.16 -32.20 -0.03
C ASP A 123 -1.62 -30.77 -0.21
N ARG A 124 -2.48 -29.92 -0.77
CA ARG A 124 -2.20 -28.52 -1.01
C ARG A 124 -3.01 -27.67 -0.04
N TYR A 125 -2.33 -26.79 0.67
CA TYR A 125 -2.91 -25.89 1.66
C TYR A 125 -2.71 -24.45 1.21
N GLU A 126 -3.80 -23.72 1.11
CA GLU A 126 -3.82 -22.36 0.59
C GLU A 126 -4.46 -21.44 1.62
N LEU A 127 -3.72 -20.41 2.00
CA LEU A 127 -4.18 -19.39 2.90
C LEU A 127 -4.63 -18.19 2.07
N LEU A 128 -5.93 -17.92 2.07
CA LEU A 128 -6.49 -16.68 1.54
C LEU A 128 -6.33 -15.58 2.59
N ILE A 129 -5.73 -14.48 2.19
CA ILE A 129 -5.31 -13.38 3.06
C ILE A 129 -6.02 -12.12 2.61
N ASN A 130 -6.85 -11.58 3.49
CA ASN A 130 -7.45 -10.27 3.31
C ASN A 130 -6.88 -9.34 4.38
N ALA A 131 -6.07 -8.37 3.97
CA ALA A 131 -5.43 -7.45 4.88
C ALA A 131 -5.73 -6.00 4.51
N SER A 132 -5.83 -5.12 5.50
CA SER A 132 -5.98 -3.68 5.28
C SER A 132 -5.17 -2.86 6.28
N GLY A 133 -4.83 -1.66 5.85
CA GLY A 133 -3.75 -0.91 6.44
C GLY A 133 -3.67 0.53 5.99
N HIS A 134 -2.63 1.21 6.48
CA HIS A 134 -2.26 2.54 6.03
C HIS A 134 -0.84 2.53 5.47
N LEU A 135 -0.71 3.11 4.29
CA LEU A 135 0.55 3.55 3.72
C LEU A 135 0.71 5.04 3.96
N ILE A 136 1.76 5.43 4.68
CA ILE A 136 2.10 6.82 4.96
C ILE A 136 3.38 7.17 4.20
N LEU A 137 3.26 8.10 3.27
CA LEU A 137 4.38 8.63 2.51
C LEU A 137 4.82 9.97 3.09
N SER A 138 6.14 10.16 3.19
CA SER A 138 6.77 11.46 3.36
C SER A 138 7.09 12.02 1.99
N VAL A 139 6.56 13.21 1.69
CA VAL A 139 6.84 13.96 0.46
C VAL A 139 7.59 15.24 0.83
N PRO A 140 8.93 15.25 0.78
CA PRO A 140 9.72 16.44 1.09
C PRO A 140 9.40 17.62 0.17
N LYS A 141 9.41 18.83 0.72
CA LYS A 141 9.23 20.07 -0.06
C LYS A 141 10.49 20.45 -0.86
N ASP A 142 11.66 19.97 -0.42
CA ASP A 142 12.96 20.15 -1.09
C ASP A 142 13.20 19.14 -2.22
N LYS A 143 14.44 18.97 -2.70
CA LYS A 143 14.75 18.09 -3.84
C LYS A 143 14.75 16.58 -3.51
N ARG A 144 14.56 16.18 -2.25
CA ARG A 144 14.59 14.77 -1.85
C ARG A 144 13.39 13.99 -2.41
N ASN A 145 13.62 12.70 -2.61
CA ASN A 145 12.61 11.76 -3.10
C ASN A 145 11.52 11.50 -2.04
N VAL A 146 10.38 11.03 -2.51
CA VAL A 146 9.29 10.52 -1.65
C VAL A 146 9.77 9.24 -0.98
N THR A 147 9.46 9.06 0.30
CA THR A 147 9.83 7.87 1.08
C THR A 147 8.64 7.29 1.81
N VAL A 148 8.69 5.99 2.12
CA VAL A 148 7.73 5.38 3.05
C VAL A 148 8.09 5.85 4.46
N ALA A 149 7.21 6.67 5.05
CA ALA A 149 7.37 7.08 6.44
C ALA A 149 6.91 5.97 7.40
N LEU A 150 5.82 5.29 7.05
CA LEU A 150 5.26 4.20 7.82
C LEU A 150 4.34 3.35 6.94
N MET A 151 4.39 2.04 7.13
CA MET A 151 3.38 1.10 6.63
C MET A 151 2.82 0.34 7.83
N THR A 152 1.50 0.19 7.88
CA THR A 152 0.82 -0.59 8.92
C THR A 152 -0.24 -1.47 8.30
N LEU A 153 -0.44 -2.65 8.86
CA LEU A 153 -1.58 -3.52 8.58
C LEU A 153 -2.31 -3.76 9.89
N PHE A 154 -3.46 -3.12 10.09
CA PHE A 154 -4.22 -3.19 11.34
C PHE A 154 -5.30 -4.28 11.33
N ASN A 155 -5.69 -4.75 10.14
CA ASN A 155 -6.66 -5.83 10.00
C ASN A 155 -6.08 -6.87 9.04
N VAL A 156 -6.00 -8.12 9.49
CA VAL A 156 -5.48 -9.25 8.71
C VAL A 156 -6.35 -10.45 9.03
N ASN A 157 -7.11 -10.89 8.04
CA ASN A 157 -8.03 -12.01 8.13
C ASN A 157 -7.55 -13.14 7.22
N PHE A 158 -7.82 -14.36 7.66
CA PHE A 158 -7.40 -15.57 6.97
C PHE A 158 -8.58 -16.51 6.75
N THR A 159 -8.58 -17.14 5.59
CA THR A 159 -9.43 -18.29 5.30
C THR A 159 -8.56 -19.41 4.76
N MET A 160 -8.71 -20.62 5.29
CA MET A 160 -7.98 -21.79 4.80
C MET A 160 -8.75 -22.49 3.69
N GLN A 161 -8.04 -22.91 2.64
CA GLN A 161 -8.51 -23.88 1.67
C GLN A 161 -7.52 -25.05 1.63
N ALA A 162 -8.04 -26.26 1.78
CA ALA A 162 -7.25 -27.48 1.74
C ALA A 162 -7.79 -28.37 0.61
N TRP A 163 -6.89 -28.83 -0.24
CA TRP A 163 -7.21 -29.61 -1.43
C TRP A 163 -6.44 -30.93 -1.42
N ASP A 164 -7.17 -32.03 -1.54
CA ASP A 164 -6.58 -33.34 -1.73
C ASP A 164 -5.82 -33.37 -3.06
N SER A 165 -4.56 -33.76 -3.00
CA SER A 165 -3.67 -33.70 -4.17
C SER A 165 -4.00 -34.70 -5.29
N THR A 166 -4.76 -35.75 -4.99
CA THR A 166 -5.07 -36.83 -5.93
C THR A 166 -6.41 -36.59 -6.61
N THR A 167 -7.40 -36.16 -5.83
CA THR A 167 -8.80 -35.99 -6.26
C THR A 167 -9.16 -34.55 -6.56
N LEU A 168 -8.33 -33.59 -6.15
CA LEU A 168 -8.63 -32.14 -6.18
C LEU A 168 -9.93 -31.78 -5.44
N ALA A 169 -10.39 -32.64 -4.54
CA ALA A 169 -11.52 -32.38 -3.66
C ALA A 169 -11.09 -31.58 -2.44
N GLN A 170 -12.03 -30.85 -1.85
CA GLN A 170 -11.77 -30.17 -0.57
C GLN A 170 -11.52 -31.21 0.52
N THR A 171 -10.47 -31.01 1.31
CA THR A 171 -10.07 -31.91 2.41
C THR A 171 -10.00 -31.17 3.74
N SER A 172 -9.75 -31.91 4.81
CA SER A 172 -9.58 -31.36 6.16
C SER A 172 -8.26 -30.59 6.30
N THR A 173 -8.30 -29.49 7.06
CA THR A 173 -7.10 -28.74 7.41
C THR A 173 -6.37 -29.44 8.57
N PRO A 174 -5.05 -29.66 8.50
CA PRO A 174 -4.28 -30.25 9.58
C PRO A 174 -4.19 -29.30 10.78
N SER A 175 -4.06 -29.85 11.99
CA SER A 175 -3.94 -29.07 13.23
C SER A 175 -2.79 -28.06 13.22
N THR A 176 -1.70 -28.36 12.50
CA THR A 176 -0.58 -27.44 12.29
C THR A 176 -0.98 -26.12 11.65
N TYR A 177 -2.02 -26.12 10.80
CA TYR A 177 -2.55 -24.94 10.13
C TYR A 177 -3.89 -24.50 10.67
N ASN A 178 -4.21 -24.87 11.92
CA ASN A 178 -5.44 -24.44 12.56
C ASN A 178 -5.48 -22.90 12.71
N LEU A 179 -6.59 -22.30 12.28
CA LEU A 179 -6.88 -20.87 12.35
C LEU A 179 -7.68 -20.46 13.60
N ASP A 180 -8.01 -21.39 14.49
CA ASP A 180 -8.65 -21.10 15.76
C ASP A 180 -7.74 -20.25 16.65
N GLU A 181 -8.33 -19.32 17.40
CA GLU A 181 -7.59 -18.40 18.27
C GLU A 181 -6.89 -19.12 19.43
N ASP A 182 -7.56 -20.15 19.96
CA ASP A 182 -7.05 -20.98 21.06
C ASP A 182 -6.25 -22.20 20.57
N SER A 183 -5.85 -22.21 19.29
CA SER A 183 -5.04 -23.30 18.73
C SER A 183 -3.70 -23.40 19.48
N PRO A 184 -3.28 -24.60 19.92
CA PRO A 184 -2.01 -24.79 20.62
C PRO A 184 -0.78 -24.46 19.76
N THR A 185 -0.94 -24.42 18.44
CA THR A 185 0.15 -24.06 17.51
C THR A 185 0.30 -22.55 17.32
N HIS A 186 -0.70 -21.76 17.75
CA HIS A 186 -0.78 -20.32 17.51
C HIS A 186 -0.50 -19.94 16.04
N PHE A 187 -0.85 -20.79 15.08
CA PHE A 187 -0.48 -20.62 13.68
C PHE A 187 -1.04 -19.31 13.11
N LYS A 188 -2.33 -19.02 13.32
CA LYS A 188 -2.97 -17.77 12.88
C LYS A 188 -2.22 -16.53 13.36
N ASP A 189 -1.94 -16.46 14.67
CA ASP A 189 -1.27 -15.30 15.28
C ASP A 189 0.20 -15.17 14.83
N THR A 190 0.92 -16.29 14.79
CA THR A 190 2.29 -16.35 14.30
C THR A 190 2.36 -15.86 12.84
N TYR A 191 1.51 -16.43 11.97
CA TYR A 191 1.47 -16.08 10.57
C TYR A 191 1.09 -14.59 10.39
N ARG A 192 0.11 -14.08 11.15
CA ARG A 192 -0.25 -12.66 11.16
C ARG A 192 0.93 -11.76 11.45
N LEU A 193 1.63 -11.99 12.54
CA LEU A 193 2.75 -11.15 12.99
C LEU A 193 3.91 -11.21 12.00
N VAL A 194 4.23 -12.40 11.50
CA VAL A 194 5.30 -12.59 10.50
C VAL A 194 4.93 -11.93 9.17
N PHE A 195 3.67 -12.05 8.73
CA PHE A 195 3.18 -11.39 7.52
C PHE A 195 3.20 -9.86 7.65
N GLN A 196 2.76 -9.32 8.79
CA GLN A 196 2.85 -7.90 9.08
C GLN A 196 4.31 -7.42 8.98
N LYS A 197 5.24 -8.09 9.69
CA LYS A 197 6.66 -7.76 9.65
C LYS A 197 7.25 -7.85 8.24
N PHE A 198 6.88 -8.88 7.47
CA PHE A 198 7.30 -9.01 6.08
C PHE A 198 6.87 -7.81 5.22
N VAL A 199 5.63 -7.34 5.38
CA VAL A 199 5.08 -6.20 4.65
C VAL A 199 5.69 -4.87 5.13
N THR A 200 5.86 -4.69 6.44
CA THR A 200 6.27 -3.40 7.04
C THR A 200 7.77 -3.21 7.15
N GLU A 201 8.57 -4.28 7.13
CA GLU A 201 10.02 -4.22 7.35
C GLU A 201 10.81 -5.08 6.36
N GLY A 202 10.17 -6.06 5.73
CA GLY A 202 10.83 -7.05 4.88
C GLY A 202 11.05 -6.64 3.42
N LYS A 203 11.17 -7.66 2.56
CA LYS A 203 11.39 -7.48 1.12
C LYS A 203 10.27 -6.70 0.43
N PHE A 204 9.04 -6.79 0.92
CA PHE A 204 7.92 -6.02 0.36
C PHE A 204 8.14 -4.52 0.56
N LYS A 205 8.50 -4.08 1.77
CA LYS A 205 8.87 -2.68 2.02
C LYS A 205 10.08 -2.27 1.18
N SER A 206 11.08 -3.13 1.05
CA SER A 206 12.26 -2.87 0.22
C SER A 206 11.88 -2.63 -1.25
N ALA A 207 10.93 -3.41 -1.80
CA ALA A 207 10.40 -3.21 -3.14
C ALA A 207 9.63 -1.89 -3.25
N LEU A 208 8.87 -1.51 -2.23
CA LEU A 208 8.15 -0.24 -2.18
C LEU A 208 9.10 0.97 -2.14
N ASP A 209 10.12 0.92 -1.28
CA ASP A 209 11.16 1.96 -1.21
C ASP A 209 11.92 2.07 -2.54
N SER A 210 12.26 0.93 -3.17
CA SER A 210 12.94 0.91 -4.47
C SER A 210 12.08 1.49 -5.58
N THR A 211 10.78 1.18 -5.59
CA THR A 211 9.83 1.75 -6.55
C THR A 211 9.78 3.26 -6.40
N LEU A 212 9.61 3.76 -5.17
CA LEU A 212 9.58 5.20 -4.86
C LEU A 212 10.87 5.92 -5.28
N ALA A 213 12.03 5.30 -5.07
CA ALA A 213 13.32 5.88 -5.45
C ALA A 213 13.45 6.10 -6.97
N SER A 214 12.81 5.25 -7.78
CA SER A 214 12.76 5.37 -9.24
C SER A 214 11.58 6.20 -9.76
N PHE A 215 10.64 6.59 -8.89
CA PHE A 215 9.41 7.23 -9.30
C PHE A 215 9.58 8.76 -9.38
N PRO A 216 9.04 9.43 -10.42
CA PRO A 216 9.16 10.88 -10.53
C PRO A 216 8.58 11.60 -9.32
N LYS A 217 9.26 12.65 -8.83
CA LYS A 217 8.78 13.41 -7.69
C LYS A 217 7.45 14.11 -7.99
N ILE A 218 6.51 14.06 -7.04
CA ILE A 218 5.30 14.87 -7.05
C ILE A 218 5.51 16.24 -6.37
N ASN A 219 5.01 17.29 -7.00
CA ASN A 219 4.94 18.63 -6.41
C ASN A 219 3.51 18.91 -5.94
N LEU A 220 3.30 18.85 -4.62
CA LEU A 220 2.03 19.18 -4.00
C LEU A 220 1.97 20.69 -3.73
N LYS A 221 0.89 21.35 -4.18
CA LYS A 221 0.58 22.74 -3.85
C LYS A 221 -0.70 22.75 -3.01
N VAL A 222 -0.64 23.35 -1.82
CA VAL A 222 -1.84 23.55 -1.01
C VAL A 222 -2.53 24.82 -1.49
N ILE A 223 -3.73 24.67 -2.04
CA ILE A 223 -4.59 25.80 -2.35
C ILE A 223 -5.26 26.22 -1.02
N ARG A 224 -4.69 27.23 -0.35
CA ARG A 224 -5.36 27.85 0.79
C ARG A 224 -6.59 28.60 0.27
N LYS A 225 -7.80 28.12 0.59
CA LYS A 225 -9.01 28.94 0.39
C LYS A 225 -8.90 30.17 1.30
N PRO A 226 -9.13 31.39 0.80
CA PRO A 226 -9.13 32.58 1.64
C PRO A 226 -10.20 32.44 2.72
N ALA A 227 -9.85 32.74 3.96
CA ALA A 227 -10.80 32.77 5.07
C ALA A 227 -11.89 33.80 4.74
N THR A 228 -13.12 33.36 4.55
CA THR A 228 -14.30 34.22 4.39
C THR A 228 -14.67 34.86 5.74
N GLY A 229 -13.80 35.74 6.23
CA GLY A 229 -14.01 36.53 7.43
C GLY A 229 -14.54 37.93 7.12
N LYS A 230 -15.80 38.06 6.67
CA LYS A 230 -16.53 39.34 6.83
C LYS A 230 -17.37 39.26 8.10
N ARG A 231 -16.76 39.59 9.25
CA ARG A 231 -17.52 40.02 10.44
C ARG A 231 -18.21 41.33 10.06
N ARG A 232 -19.51 41.28 9.76
CA ARG A 232 -20.36 42.48 9.75
C ARG A 232 -20.39 43.03 11.17
N ARG A 233 -19.63 44.10 11.43
CA ARG A 233 -19.86 44.96 12.60
C ARG A 233 -21.23 45.62 12.39
N ALA A 234 -22.20 45.28 13.22
CA ALA A 234 -23.39 46.09 13.37
C ALA A 234 -22.95 47.46 13.94
N LYS A 235 -23.19 48.53 13.17
CA LYS A 235 -23.13 49.89 13.71
C LYS A 235 -24.39 50.08 14.57
N LYS A 236 -24.18 50.57 15.79
CA LYS A 236 -25.21 51.15 16.66
C LYS A 236 -25.86 52.33 15.96
#